data_AF-A0A7X9DFC9-F1
#
_entry.id   AF-A0A7X9DFC9-F1
#
_cell.length_a   1.000
_cell.length_b   1.000
_cell.length_c   1.000
_cell.angle_alpha   90.00
_cell.angle_beta   90.00
_cell.angle_gamma   90.00
#
_symmetry.space_group_name_H-M   'P 1'
#
loop_
_entity.id
_entity.type
_entity.pdbx_description
1 polymer ?
#
loop_
_entity_poly.entity_id
_entity_poly.type
_entity_poly.pdbx_seq_one_letter_code
_entity_poly.pdbx_strand_id
1 'polypeptide(L)' 'MKELIEISMDGKGRAIDNIFIERFWHSVKYDYVYIKVPSDGLELYQGLKEYIDYYNNRLCHQGMGRKYLACLYKSVA' A
#
# COMPACT_ATOMS: atom_id res chain seq x y z
N MET A 1 12.09 23.69 1.22
CA MET A 1 11.48 23.61 -0.12
C MET A 1 10.14 22.92 0.04
N LYS A 2 9.02 23.55 -0.32
CA LYS A 2 7.76 22.83 -0.54
C LYS A 2 7.86 22.25 -1.94
N GLU A 3 7.84 20.93 -2.06
CA GLU A 3 7.65 20.32 -3.38
C GLU A 3 6.30 20.78 -3.94
N LEU A 4 6.29 21.11 -5.25
CA LEU A 4 5.09 21.49 -5.98
C LEU A 4 4.22 20.24 -6.20
N ILE A 5 3.53 19.80 -5.14
CA ILE A 5 2.62 18.66 -5.19
C ILE A 5 1.25 19.18 -5.61
N GLU A 6 0.82 18.85 -6.82
CA GLU A 6 -0.52 19.15 -7.31
C GLU A 6 -1.55 18.19 -6.72
N ILE A 7 -2.53 18.73 -5.99
CA ILE A 7 -3.63 17.96 -5.42
C ILE A 7 -4.80 18.00 -6.41
N SER A 8 -5.17 16.84 -6.92
CA SER A 8 -6.33 16.69 -7.81
C SER A 8 -7.42 15.92 -7.07
N MET A 9 -8.53 16.61 -6.79
CA MET A 9 -9.70 16.02 -6.14
C MET A 9 -10.82 15.66 -7.12
N ASP A 10 -10.68 16.04 -8.39
CA ASP A 10 -11.68 15.71 -9.40
C ASP A 10 -11.62 14.21 -9.75
N GLY A 11 -12.72 13.50 -9.50
CA GLY A 11 -12.84 12.07 -9.81
C GLY A 11 -12.88 11.74 -11.31
N LYS A 12 -12.78 12.74 -12.22
CA LYS A 12 -12.85 12.53 -13.66
C LYS A 12 -11.57 11.84 -14.16
N GLY A 13 -11.71 10.65 -14.73
CA GLY A 13 -10.61 9.93 -15.38
C GLY A 13 -9.63 9.22 -14.44
N ARG A 14 -9.82 9.30 -13.11
CA ARG A 14 -8.91 8.73 -12.10
C ARG A 14 -9.27 7.33 -11.62
N ALA A 15 -10.20 6.65 -12.27
CA ALA A 15 -10.60 5.29 -11.90
C ALA A 15 -9.41 4.31 -11.92
N ILE A 16 -8.46 4.50 -12.85
CA ILE A 16 -7.25 3.67 -12.94
C ILE A 16 -6.30 3.98 -11.78
N ASP A 17 -6.08 5.25 -11.43
CA ASP A 17 -5.23 5.59 -10.28
C ASP A 17 -5.85 5.06 -8.97
N ASN A 18 -7.17 5.17 -8.84
CA ASN A 18 -7.89 4.71 -7.65
C ASN A 18 -7.88 3.18 -7.51
N ILE A 19 -7.86 2.42 -8.61
CA ILE A 19 -7.88 0.96 -8.56
C ILE A 19 -6.66 0.39 -7.82
N PHE A 20 -5.50 1.05 -7.92
CA PHE A 20 -4.27 0.58 -7.28
C PHE A 20 -4.32 0.80 -5.77
N ILE A 21 -4.76 1.99 -5.34
CA ILE A 21 -4.88 2.30 -3.91
C ILE A 21 -6.00 1.48 -3.25
N GLU A 22 -7.11 1.25 -3.95
CA GLU A 22 -8.19 0.37 -3.47
C GLU A 22 -7.72 -1.07 -3.29
N ARG A 23 -6.99 -1.63 -4.27
CA ARG A 23 -6.42 -2.98 -4.18
C ARG A 23 -5.43 -3.10 -3.03
N PHE A 24 -4.58 -2.10 -2.84
CA PHE A 24 -3.67 -2.05 -1.69
C PHE A 24 -4.43 -2.12 -0.37
N TRP A 25 -5.44 -1.26 -0.19
CA TRP A 25 -6.23 -1.25 1.04
C TRP A 25 -7.06 -2.52 1.23
N HIS A 26 -7.50 -3.16 0.15
CA HIS A 26 -8.14 -4.47 0.22
C HIS A 26 -7.18 -5.53 0.80
N SER A 27 -5.95 -5.62 0.30
CA SER A 27 -4.93 -6.52 0.85
C SER A 27 -4.63 -6.25 2.32
N VAL A 28 -4.41 -4.98 2.70
CA VAL A 28 -4.18 -4.59 4.11
C VAL A 28 -5.33 -5.06 5.01
N LYS A 29 -6.58 -4.85 4.57
CA LYS A 29 -7.74 -5.25 5.37
C LYS A 29 -7.84 -6.77 5.51
N TYR A 30 -7.77 -7.50 4.41
CA TYR A 30 -7.97 -8.95 4.40
C TYR A 30 -6.82 -9.73 5.02
N ASP A 31 -5.58 -9.34 4.73
CA ASP A 31 -4.40 -10.12 5.14
C ASP A 31 -3.90 -9.73 6.54
N TYR A 32 -4.30 -8.56 7.05
CA TYR A 32 -3.83 -8.06 8.34
C TYR A 32 -4.98 -7.67 9.26
N VAL A 33 -5.77 -6.63 8.92
CA VAL A 33 -6.73 -6.02 9.87
C VAL A 33 -7.85 -6.97 10.26
N TYR A 34 -8.33 -7.83 9.37
CA TYR A 34 -9.40 -8.79 9.67
C TYR A 34 -8.90 -10.03 10.41
N ILE A 35 -7.60 -10.33 10.30
CA ILE A 35 -7.00 -11.52 10.93
C ILE A 35 -6.49 -11.17 12.34
N LYS A 36 -5.88 -10.00 12.50
CA LYS A 36 -5.39 -9.53 13.79
C LYS A 36 -6.45 -8.69 14.49
N VAL A 37 -6.69 -9.02 15.75
CA VAL A 37 -7.47 -8.17 16.66
C VAL A 37 -6.47 -7.45 17.58
N PRO A 38 -5.94 -6.28 17.19
CA PRO A 38 -5.02 -5.54 18.03
C PRO A 38 -5.73 -5.06 19.30
N SER A 39 -5.00 -5.11 20.41
CA SER A 39 -5.48 -4.76 21.75
C SER A 39 -5.65 -3.25 21.91
N ASP A 40 -4.80 -2.47 21.24
CA ASP A 40 -4.81 -1.02 21.25
C ASP A 40 -4.35 -0.41 19.91
N GLY A 41 -4.41 0.92 19.82
CA GLY A 41 -4.02 1.65 18.62
C GLY A 41 -2.51 1.66 18.32
N LEU A 42 -1.66 1.53 19.33
CA LEU A 42 -0.21 1.47 19.16
C LEU A 42 0.19 0.13 18.55
N GLU A 43 -0.40 -0.96 19.01
CA GLU A 43 -0.23 -2.29 18.44
C GLU A 43 -0.72 -2.33 16.99
N LEU A 44 -1.89 -1.74 16.70
CA LEU A 44 -2.40 -1.62 15.34
C LEU A 44 -1.41 -0.86 14.45
N TYR A 45 -0.91 0.28 14.91
CA TYR A 45 0.04 1.10 14.16
C TYR A 45 1.34 0.35 13.87
N GLN A 46 1.93 -0.27 14.89
CA GLN A 46 3.19 -0.99 14.75
C GLN A 46 3.05 -2.19 13.81
N GLY A 47 1.98 -2.97 13.96
CA GLY A 47 1.80 -4.12 13.07
C GLY A 47 1.34 -3.73 11.66
N LEU A 48 0.65 -2.59 11.45
CA LEU A 48 0.44 -2.03 10.11
C LEU A 48 1.76 -1.62 9.46
N LYS A 49 2.66 -0.99 10.21
CA LYS A 49 4.00 -0.62 9.74
C LYS A 49 4.79 -1.86 9.29
N GLU A 50 4.76 -2.93 10.08
CA GLU A 50 5.38 -4.21 9.74
C GLU A 50 4.73 -4.86 8.51
N TYR A 51 3.39 -4.84 8.42
CA TYR A 51 2.68 -5.38 7.26
C TYR A 51 3.04 -4.61 5.98
N ILE A 52 3.13 -3.28 6.03
CA ILE A 52 3.50 -2.46 4.86
C ILE A 52 4.95 -2.74 4.44
N ASP A 53 5.87 -2.93 5.38
CA ASP A 53 7.24 -3.35 5.06
C ASP A 53 7.27 -4.73 4.39
N TYR A 54 6.50 -5.69 4.93
CA TYR A 54 6.34 -7.01 4.34
C TYR A 54 5.76 -6.94 2.92
N TYR A 55 4.68 -6.17 2.73
CA TYR A 55 4.02 -5.98 1.43
C TYR A 55 5.01 -5.43 0.39
N ASN A 56 5.78 -4.41 0.76
CA ASN A 56 6.69 -3.74 -0.18
C ASN A 56 7.96 -4.55 -0.48
N ASN A 57 8.54 -5.20 0.53
CA ASN A 57 9.89 -5.79 0.42
C ASN A 57 9.91 -7.32 0.35
N ARG A 58 8.80 -8.01 0.64
CA ARG A 58 8.78 -9.48 0.78
C ARG A 58 7.61 -10.17 0.09
N LEU A 59 6.53 -9.47 -0.23
CA LEU A 59 5.40 -10.05 -0.94
C LEU A 59 5.61 -10.03 -2.46
N CYS A 60 5.60 -11.21 -3.09
CA CYS A 60 5.66 -11.31 -4.54
C CYS A 60 4.26 -11.15 -5.15
N HIS A 61 4.07 -10.11 -5.97
CA HIS A 61 2.77 -9.87 -6.59
C HIS A 61 2.65 -10.60 -7.94
N GLN A 62 1.66 -11.48 -8.08
CA GLN A 62 1.46 -12.27 -9.30
C GLN A 62 1.23 -11.38 -10.54
N GLY A 63 0.45 -10.30 -10.38
CA GLY A 63 0.20 -9.32 -11.44
C GLY A 63 1.43 -8.49 -11.85
N MET A 64 2.55 -8.62 -11.13
CA MET A 64 3.81 -7.88 -11.39
C MET A 64 4.98 -8.84 -11.66
N GLY A 65 4.70 -10.03 -12.22
CA GLY A 65 5.73 -11.00 -12.56
C GLY A 65 6.42 -11.64 -11.35
N ARG A 66 5.71 -11.74 -10.21
CA ARG A 66 6.24 -12.27 -8.93
C ARG A 66 7.47 -11.50 -8.42
N LYS A 67 7.48 -10.18 -8.60
CA LYS A 67 8.49 -9.28 -8.04
C LYS A 67 7.94 -8.54 -6.83
N TYR A 68 8.84 -8.08 -5.96
CA TYR A 68 8.53 -7.20 -4.83
C TYR A 68 8.31 -5.77 -5.33
N LEU A 69 7.35 -5.05 -4.73
CA LEU A 69 7.05 -3.65 -5.09
C LEU A 69 8.31 -2.77 -4.99
N ALA A 70 9.06 -2.91 -3.90
CA ALA A 70 10.29 -2.16 -3.67
C ALA A 70 11.33 -2.37 -4.77
N CYS A 71 11.40 -3.57 -5.37
CA CYS A 71 12.34 -3.83 -6.47
C CYS A 71 11.94 -3.08 -7.76
N LEU A 72 10.65 -2.87 -7.99
CA LEU A 72 10.13 -2.22 -9.19
C LEU A 72 10.14 -0.70 -9.09
N TYR A 73 9.77 -0.15 -7.93
CA TYR A 73 9.57 1.29 -7.78
C TYR A 73 10.77 2.03 -7.18
N LYS A 74 11.67 1.37 -6.44
CA LYS A 74 12.90 2.03 -5.93
C LYS A 74 13.87 2.44 -7.04
N SER A 75 13.84 1.77 -8.19
CA SER A 75 14.71 2.10 -9.33
C SER A 75 14.20 3.28 -10.17
N VAL A 76 12.99 3.77 -9.89
CA VAL A 76 12.31 4.83 -10.67
C VAL A 76 12.29 6.16 -9.90
N ALA A 77 12.71 6.15 -8.63
CA ALA A 77 12.77 7.31 -7.74
C ALA A 77 14.14 8.00 -7.78
#